data_AF-A0A7C5VFH3-F1
#
_entry.id   AF-A0A7C5VFH3-F1
#
_cell.length_a   1.000
_cell.length_b   1.000
_cell.length_c   1.000
_cell.angle_alpha   90.00
_cell.angle_beta   90.00
_cell.angle_gamma   90.00
#
_symmetry.space_group_name_H-M   'P 1'
#
loop_
_entity.id
_entity.type
_entity.pdbx_description
1 polymer ?
#
loop_
_entity_poly.entity_id
_entity_poly.type
_entity_poly.pdbx_seq_one_letter_code
_entity_poly.pdbx_strand_id
1 'polypeptide(L)' 'MVGSLVPPKGFLLAVVALAVVMGGVLIAIGERDRGITYLIAALLGGILAAFARPLLQGLLGI' A
#
# COMPACT_ATOMS: atom_id res chain seq x y z
N MET A 1 21.22 -17.20 -1.44
CA MET A 1 20.82 -15.80 -1.23
C MET A 1 19.31 -15.77 -1.01
N VAL A 2 18.85 -15.89 0.23
CA VAL A 2 17.44 -15.66 0.54
C VAL A 2 17.24 -14.16 0.46
N GLY A 3 16.78 -13.67 -0.70
CA GLY A 3 16.41 -12.28 -0.87
C GLY A 3 15.42 -11.94 0.23
N SER A 4 15.69 -10.87 0.97
CA SER A 4 14.78 -10.41 2.02
C SER A 4 13.36 -10.35 1.46
N LEU A 5 12.47 -11.21 1.94
CA LEU A 5 11.03 -11.20 1.58
C LEU A 5 10.33 -9.93 2.05
N VAL A 6 11.04 -9.08 2.80
CA VAL A 6 10.54 -7.80 3.27
C VAL A 6 10.88 -6.74 2.22
N PRO A 7 9.90 -6.23 1.45
CA PRO A 7 10.16 -5.18 0.50
C PRO A 7 10.75 -3.95 1.22
N PRO A 8 11.72 -3.25 0.60
CA PRO A 8 12.31 -2.05 1.19
C PRO A 8 11.23 -0.99 1.39
N LYS A 9 11.32 -0.23 2.49
CA LYS A 9 10.32 0.79 2.86
C LYS A 9 10.04 1.79 1.72
N GLY A 10 11.07 2.15 0.96
CA GLY A 10 10.94 3.03 -0.21
C GLY A 10 10.06 2.46 -1.31
N PHE A 11 10.08 1.13 -1.53
CA PHE A 11 9.21 0.48 -2.52
C PHE A 11 7.74 0.52 -2.07
N LEU A 12 7.47 0.23 -0.79
CA LEU A 12 6.12 0.33 -0.24
C LEU A 12 5.56 1.75 -0.34
N LEU A 13 6.37 2.76 0.00
CA LEU A 13 5.99 4.17 -0.15
C LEU A 13 5.72 4.54 -1.62
N ALA A 14 6.55 4.06 -2.55
CA ALA A 14 6.35 4.31 -3.97
C ALA A 14 5.03 3.72 -4.49
N VAL A 15 4.69 2.49 -4.09
CA VAL A 15 3.42 1.84 -4.47
C VAL A 15 2.22 2.58 -3.89
N VAL A 16 2.28 2.99 -2.62
CA VAL A 16 1.19 3.76 -1.97
C VAL A 16 1.03 5.12 -2.65
N ALA A 17 2.13 5.84 -2.88
CA ALA A 17 2.10 7.13 -3.56
C ALA A 17 1.52 7.02 -4.98
N LEU A 18 1.92 6.01 -5.75
CA LEU A 18 1.37 5.75 -7.07
C LEU A 18 -0.14 5.51 -7.01
N ALA A 19 -0.62 4.68 -6.07
CA ALA A 19 -2.04 4.38 -5.93
C ALA A 19 -2.86 5.61 -5.51
N VAL A 20 -2.31 6.47 -4.64
CA VAL A 20 -2.94 7.76 -4.27
C VAL A 20 -3.03 8.70 -5.48
N VAL A 21 -1.95 8.84 -6.25
CA VAL A 21 -1.93 9.68 -7.46
C VAL A 21 -2.96 9.17 -8.48
N MET A 22 -2.99 7.86 -8.75
CA MET A 22 -3.95 7.26 -9.67
C MET A 22 -5.40 7.45 -9.20
N GLY A 23 -5.67 7.28 -7.90
CA GLY A 23 -6.99 7.55 -7.33
C GLY A 23 -7.42 9.01 -7.51
N GLY A 24 -6.50 9.96 -7.26
CA GLY A 24 -6.74 11.39 -7.48
C GLY A 24 -6.99 11.73 -8.96
N VAL A 25 -6.22 11.16 -9.88
CA VAL A 25 -6.41 11.33 -11.33
C VAL A 25 -7.77 10.82 -11.78
N LEU A 26 -8.18 9.64 -11.31
CA LEU A 26 -9.49 9.06 -11.63
C LEU A 26 -10.65 9.95 -11.14
N ILE A 27 -10.54 10.50 -9.92
CA ILE A 27 -11.50 11.48 -9.42
C ILE A 27 -11.55 12.73 -10.32
N ALA A 28 -10.38 13.24 -10.73
CA ALA A 28 -10.28 14.44 -11.55
C ALA A 28 -10.92 14.30 -12.93
N ILE A 29 -10.89 13.10 -13.53
CA ILE A 29 -11.52 12.83 -14.85
C ILE A 29 -13.01 12.43 -14.76
N GLY A 30 -13.62 12.51 -13.58
CA GLY A 30 -15.04 12.20 -13.37
C GLY A 30 -15.35 10.76 -12.96
N GLU A 31 -14.35 9.88 -12.87
CA GLU A 31 -14.48 8.48 -12.43
C GLU A 31 -14.39 8.38 -10.89
N ARG A 32 -15.30 9.10 -10.22
CA ARG A 32 -15.24 9.34 -8.77
C ARG A 32 -15.27 8.07 -7.93
N ASP A 33 -16.18 7.14 -8.24
CA ASP A 33 -16.31 5.86 -7.51
C ASP A 33 -15.05 5.00 -7.60
N ARG A 34 -14.47 4.89 -8.80
CA ARG A 34 -13.22 4.15 -9.00
C ARG A 34 -12.07 4.84 -8.30
N GLY A 35 -11.94 6.15 -8.43
CA GLY A 35 -10.85 6.89 -7.80
C GLY A 35 -10.88 6.84 -6.27
N ILE A 36 -12.07 6.88 -5.66
CA ILE A 36 -12.25 6.65 -4.21
C ILE A 36 -11.81 5.23 -3.84
N THR A 37 -12.18 4.22 -4.64
CA THR A 37 -11.77 2.83 -4.41
C THR A 37 -10.25 2.67 -4.42
N TYR A 38 -9.55 3.30 -5.37
CA TYR A 38 -8.09 3.29 -5.42
C TYR A 38 -7.45 4.00 -4.22
N LEU A 39 -8.02 5.11 -3.75
CA LEU A 39 -7.55 5.80 -2.55
C LEU A 39 -7.72 4.93 -1.30
N ILE A 40 -8.87 4.27 -1.14
CA ILE A 40 -9.12 3.35 -0.02
C ILE A 40 -8.13 2.18 -0.08
N ALA A 41 -7.92 1.58 -1.26
CA ALA A 41 -6.96 0.49 -1.44
C ALA A 41 -5.52 0.92 -1.12
N ALA A 42 -5.12 2.13 -1.52
CA ALA A 42 -3.80 2.70 -1.22
C ALA A 42 -3.59 2.90 0.29
N LEU A 43 -4.60 3.46 0.97
CA LEU A 43 -4.58 3.66 2.42
C LEU A 43 -4.52 2.34 3.18
N LEU A 44 -5.41 1.39 2.86
CA LEU A 44 -5.43 0.07 3.50
C LEU A 44 -4.14 -0.70 3.24
N GLY A 45 -3.65 -0.70 2.00
CA GLY A 45 -2.39 -1.34 1.63
C GLY A 45 -1.18 -0.71 2.35
N GLY A 46 -1.16 0.62 2.48
CA GLY A 46 -0.11 1.34 3.21
C GLY A 46 -0.12 1.04 4.71
N ILE A 47 -1.30 1.02 5.33
CA ILE A 47 -1.47 0.64 6.74
C ILE A 47 -1.00 -0.80 6.95
N LEU A 48 -1.51 -1.74 6.14
CA LEU A 48 -1.10 -3.16 6.20
C LEU A 48 0.41 -3.30 6.05
N ALA A 49 1.02 -2.59 5.10
CA ALA A 49 2.47 -2.63 4.89
C ALA A 49 3.27 -2.08 6.08
N ALA A 50 2.76 -1.03 6.75
CA ALA A 50 3.41 -0.45 7.93
C ALA A 50 3.36 -1.40 9.14
N PHE A 51 2.24 -2.12 9.30
CA PHE A 51 2.05 -3.07 10.41
C PHE A 51 2.42 -4.51 10.06
N ALA A 52 2.77 -4.81 8.80
CA ALA A 52 3.10 -6.16 8.37
C ALA A 52 4.24 -6.78 9.16
N ARG A 53 5.29 -6.02 9.49
CA ARG A 53 6.43 -6.55 10.28
C ARG A 53 6.04 -7.04 11.68
N PRO A 54 5.45 -6.21 12.56
CA PRO A 54 5.06 -6.68 13.90
C PRO A 54 3.98 -7.77 13.84
N LEU A 55 3.10 -7.74 12.83
CA LEU A 55 2.05 -8.75 12.65
C LEU A 55 2.62 -10.10 12.17
N LEU A 56 3.59 -10.07 11.25
CA LEU A 56 4.33 -11.28 10.82
C LEU A 56 5.22 -11.83 11.94
N GLN A 57 5.84 -10.98 12.76
CA GLN A 57 6.60 -11.43 13.94
C GLN A 57 5.69 -12.10 14.97
N GLY A 58 4.53 -11.50 15.27
CA GLY A 58 3.53 -12.08 16.16
C GLY A 58 2.93 -13.39 15.66
N LEU A 59 2.74 -13.55 14.34
CA LEU A 59 2.21 -14.78 13.73
C LEU A 59 3.26 -15.89 13.58
N LEU A 60 4.52 -15.53 13.33
CA LEU A 60 5.62 -16.50 13.17
C LEU A 60 6.30 -16.87 14.49
N GLY A 61 5.91 -16.23 15.61
CA GLY A 61 6.41 -16.55 16.94
C GLY A 61 7.90 -16.21 17.15
N ILE A 62 8.40 -15.22 16.41
CA ILE A 62 9.79 -14.72 16.47
C ILE A 62 9.83 -13.24 16.85
#